data_AF-A0A7J6PY97-F1
#
_entry.id   AF-A0A7J6PY97-F1
#
_cell.length_a   1.000
_cell.length_b   1.000
_cell.length_c   1.000
_cell.angle_alpha   90.00
_cell.angle_beta   90.00
_cell.angle_gamma   90.00
#
_symmetry.space_group_name_H-M   'P 1'
#
loop_
_entity.id
_entity.type
_entity.pdbx_description
1 polymer ?
#
loop_
_entity_poly.entity_id
_entity_poly.type
_entity_poly.pdbx_seq_one_letter_code
_entity_poly.pdbx_strand_id
1 'polypeptide(L)'
;LDTVYCSSMSGRKADAFKAWILWKKMGDCGMANRVRLVYTHTQEFAAMLRSFPVRKQFDEAQQLYEDPIVEKGPSDVEGANDNAFHLAFEPTSACTCFWWVPYDLRERFMKEGPHALSKELFTVACRMRSALLSEGSLMISFYSTDEKPAFWRIPNINPEISHEHMWAILKIVNRVGHFCFPPGTRKWEKDLCRPGECAVRSRLSSPALNP
;
A
#
# COMPACT_ATOMS: atom_id res chain seq x y z
N LEU A 1 34.93 15.08 -23.53
CA LEU A 1 34.54 15.68 -22.24
C LEU A 1 34.64 14.58 -21.19
N ASP A 2 35.72 14.58 -20.42
CA ASP A 2 35.93 13.57 -19.39
C ASP A 2 35.15 13.95 -18.14
N THR A 3 34.15 13.14 -17.80
CA THR A 3 33.25 13.41 -16.66
C THR A 3 33.83 12.99 -15.31
N VAL A 4 35.08 12.53 -15.28
CA VAL A 4 35.76 12.02 -14.07
C VAL A 4 35.90 13.11 -13.00
N TYR A 5 36.22 14.34 -13.41
CA TYR A 5 36.38 15.49 -12.51
C TYR A 5 35.05 16.09 -12.01
N CYS A 6 33.92 15.65 -12.59
CA CYS A 6 32.58 16.11 -12.22
C CYS A 6 31.96 15.26 -11.10
N SER A 7 32.62 14.18 -10.67
CA SER A 7 32.16 13.29 -9.61
C SER A 7 33.24 13.05 -8.56
N SER A 8 32.85 12.98 -7.29
CA SER A 8 33.74 12.58 -6.19
C SER A 8 34.12 11.09 -6.21
N MET A 9 33.54 10.30 -7.12
CA MET A 9 33.75 8.86 -7.23
C MET A 9 34.85 8.50 -8.24
N SER A 10 35.82 7.70 -7.80
CA SER A 10 36.94 7.22 -8.62
C SER A 10 36.55 6.12 -9.62
N GLY A 11 35.50 5.33 -9.34
CA GLY A 11 34.95 4.32 -10.24
C GLY A 11 33.43 4.42 -10.31
N ARG A 12 32.86 4.34 -11.52
CA ARG A 12 31.41 4.46 -11.75
C ARG A 12 30.90 3.35 -12.66
N LYS A 13 29.78 2.73 -12.28
CA LYS A 13 29.07 1.76 -13.12
C LYS A 13 28.34 2.48 -14.25
N ALA A 14 28.24 1.83 -15.42
CA ALA A 14 27.55 2.37 -16.58
C ALA A 14 26.02 2.16 -16.50
N ASP A 15 25.37 2.64 -15.44
CA ASP A 15 23.93 2.43 -15.22
C ASP A 15 23.06 3.12 -16.30
N ALA A 16 23.57 4.21 -16.88
CA ALA A 16 22.91 4.94 -17.97
C ALA A 16 22.67 4.08 -19.22
N PHE A 17 23.49 3.04 -19.45
CA PHE A 17 23.37 2.20 -20.63
C PHE A 17 22.05 1.40 -20.64
N LYS A 18 21.62 0.88 -19.50
CA LYS A 18 20.34 0.16 -19.37
C LYS A 18 19.15 1.09 -19.64
N ALA A 19 19.20 2.29 -19.08
CA ALA A 19 18.19 3.32 -19.31
C ALA A 19 18.16 3.74 -20.79
N TRP A 20 19.32 3.93 -21.42
CA TRP A 20 19.43 4.29 -22.83
C TRP A 20 18.85 3.22 -23.76
N ILE A 21 19.15 1.93 -23.54
CA ILE A 21 18.56 0.83 -24.32
C ILE A 21 17.04 0.83 -24.18
N LEU A 22 16.53 0.95 -22.96
CA LEU A 22 15.09 0.99 -22.71
C LEU A 22 14.44 2.18 -23.44
N TRP A 23 15.06 3.35 -23.37
CA TRP A 23 14.57 4.57 -24.01
C TRP A 23 14.60 4.46 -25.55
N LYS A 24 15.64 3.85 -26.13
CA LYS A 24 15.69 3.59 -27.58
C LYS A 24 14.62 2.60 -28.04
N LYS A 25 14.31 1.59 -27.22
CA LYS A 25 13.24 0.63 -27.52
C LYS A 25 11.84 1.25 -27.45
N MET A 26 11.58 2.08 -26.44
CA MET A 26 10.24 2.61 -26.14
C MET A 26 9.95 3.95 -26.84
N GLY A 27 10.98 4.76 -27.08
CA GLY A 27 10.85 6.16 -27.49
C GLY A 27 10.22 7.04 -26.41
N ASP A 28 10.15 8.35 -26.68
CA ASP A 28 9.59 9.34 -25.76
C ASP A 28 8.09 9.09 -25.50
N CYS A 29 7.33 8.77 -26.55
CA CYS A 29 5.91 8.46 -26.44
C CYS A 29 5.65 7.20 -25.59
N GLY A 30 6.45 6.14 -25.77
CA GLY A 30 6.31 4.91 -24.99
C GLY A 30 6.63 5.11 -23.51
N MET A 31 7.68 5.88 -23.20
CA MET A 31 8.00 6.26 -21.83
C MET A 31 6.91 7.13 -21.20
N ALA A 32 6.39 8.13 -21.95
CA ALA A 32 5.28 8.96 -21.49
C ALA A 32 4.01 8.14 -21.22
N ASN A 33 3.69 7.17 -22.07
CA ASN A 33 2.54 6.29 -21.88
C ASN A 33 2.70 5.40 -20.65
N ARG A 34 3.90 4.88 -20.36
CA ARG A 34 4.15 4.16 -19.11
C ARG A 34 3.89 5.01 -17.87
N VAL A 35 4.35 6.26 -17.87
CA VAL A 35 4.09 7.19 -16.76
C VAL A 35 2.59 7.44 -16.62
N ARG A 36 1.88 7.72 -17.72
CA ARG A 36 0.41 7.91 -17.69
C ARG A 36 -0.31 6.70 -17.12
N LEU A 37 0.06 5.49 -17.56
CA LEU A 37 -0.52 4.24 -17.09
C LEU A 37 -0.37 4.06 -15.56
N VAL A 38 0.81 4.40 -15.02
CA VAL A 38 1.06 4.37 -13.57
C VAL A 38 0.11 5.31 -12.80
N TYR A 39 -0.15 6.51 -13.33
CA TYR A 39 -1.13 7.43 -12.74
C TYR A 39 -2.55 6.89 -12.85
N THR A 40 -2.93 6.34 -14.00
CA THR A 40 -4.25 5.70 -14.20
C THR A 40 -4.47 4.58 -13.19
N HIS A 41 -3.53 3.65 -13.05
CA HIS A 41 -3.64 2.58 -12.06
C HIS A 41 -3.74 3.10 -10.62
N THR A 42 -3.03 4.17 -10.29
CA THR A 42 -3.13 4.76 -8.95
C THR A 42 -4.53 5.33 -8.69
N GLN A 43 -5.13 5.98 -9.68
CA GLN A 43 -6.50 6.50 -9.58
C GLN A 43 -7.54 5.37 -9.51
N GLU A 44 -7.40 4.35 -10.36
CA GLU A 44 -8.27 3.16 -10.35
C GLU A 44 -8.20 2.44 -9.00
N PHE A 45 -6.99 2.26 -8.47
CA PHE A 45 -6.81 1.60 -7.18
C PHE A 45 -7.43 2.40 -6.03
N ALA A 46 -7.30 3.73 -6.06
CA ALA A 46 -7.96 4.62 -5.11
C ALA A 46 -9.49 4.58 -5.22
N ALA A 47 -10.03 4.43 -6.43
CA ALA A 47 -11.47 4.23 -6.64
C ALA A 47 -11.94 2.88 -6.05
N MET A 48 -11.18 1.80 -6.27
CA MET A 48 -11.48 0.48 -5.69
C MET A 48 -11.46 0.49 -4.16
N LEU A 49 -10.51 1.22 -3.54
CA LEU A 49 -10.46 1.38 -2.08
C LEU A 49 -11.73 2.03 -1.54
N ARG A 50 -12.30 3.01 -2.26
CA ARG A 50 -13.54 3.69 -1.87
C ARG A 50 -14.79 2.84 -2.09
N SER A 51 -14.80 1.97 -3.09
CA SER A 51 -15.96 1.14 -3.41
C SER A 51 -15.99 -0.20 -2.67
N PHE A 52 -14.88 -0.62 -2.04
CA PHE A 52 -14.79 -1.87 -1.30
C PHE A 52 -15.89 -1.97 -0.20
N PRO A 53 -16.60 -3.11 -0.04
CA PRO A 53 -16.36 -4.45 -0.60
C PRO A 53 -17.00 -4.72 -1.98
N VAL A 54 -17.55 -3.68 -2.61
CA VAL A 54 -18.24 -3.82 -3.90
C VAL A 54 -17.25 -3.71 -5.04
N ARG A 55 -17.14 -4.78 -5.82
CA ARG A 55 -16.51 -4.72 -7.15
C ARG A 55 -17.56 -4.31 -8.17
N LYS A 56 -17.34 -3.18 -8.83
CA LYS A 56 -18.08 -2.81 -10.04
C LYS A 56 -17.29 -3.37 -11.22
N GLN A 57 -17.87 -4.33 -11.93
CA GLN A 57 -17.31 -4.87 -13.15
C GLN A 57 -18.12 -4.32 -14.33
N PHE A 58 -17.43 -3.79 -15.33
CA PHE A 58 -18.06 -3.32 -16.56
C PHE A 58 -17.84 -4.40 -17.60
N ASP A 59 -18.92 -4.99 -18.11
CA ASP A 59 -18.85 -5.93 -19.22
C ASP A 59 -18.81 -5.12 -20.53
N GLU A 60 -17.62 -5.07 -21.15
CA GLU A 60 -17.42 -4.40 -22.44
C GLU A 60 -18.24 -5.04 -23.58
N ALA A 61 -18.51 -6.35 -23.50
CA ALA A 61 -19.26 -7.07 -24.53
C ALA A 61 -20.76 -6.77 -24.48
N GLN A 62 -21.30 -6.51 -23.29
CA GLN A 62 -22.72 -6.22 -23.08
C GLN A 62 -23.03 -4.73 -22.87
N GLN A 63 -22.01 -3.87 -22.74
CA GLN A 63 -22.15 -2.45 -22.37
C GLN A 63 -23.03 -2.23 -21.12
N LEU A 64 -23.02 -3.21 -20.21
CA LEU A 64 -23.82 -3.21 -18.99
C LEU A 64 -22.88 -3.33 -17.79
N TYR A 65 -23.23 -2.66 -16.71
CA TYR A 65 -22.61 -2.94 -15.41
C TYR A 65 -23.16 -4.29 -14.94
N GLU A 66 -22.25 -5.24 -14.72
CA GLU A 66 -22.60 -6.50 -14.07
C GLU A 66 -23.06 -6.22 -12.64
N ASP A 67 -23.88 -7.12 -12.09
CA ASP A 67 -24.31 -7.03 -10.71
C ASP A 67 -23.08 -6.92 -9.78
N PRO A 68 -23.11 -5.99 -8.81
CA PRO A 68 -21.97 -5.75 -7.95
C PRO A 68 -21.58 -7.01 -7.17
N ILE A 69 -20.38 -7.53 -7.43
CA ILE A 69 -19.84 -8.67 -6.69
C ILE A 69 -19.48 -8.14 -5.29
N VAL A 70 -20.30 -8.48 -4.31
CA VAL A 70 -20.04 -8.19 -2.89
C VAL A 70 -19.16 -9.29 -2.34
N GLU A 71 -17.92 -8.95 -1.98
CA GLU A 71 -17.01 -9.90 -1.35
C GLU A 71 -17.53 -10.24 0.06
N LYS A 72 -18.03 -11.47 0.23
CA LYS A 72 -18.39 -12.01 1.55
C LYS A 72 -17.12 -12.20 2.36
N GLY A 73 -17.06 -11.56 3.52
CA GLY A 73 -15.94 -11.73 4.45
C GLY A 73 -15.86 -13.16 4.98
N PRO A 74 -14.68 -13.58 5.47
CA PRO A 74 -14.48 -14.90 6.09
C PRO A 74 -15.19 -15.04 7.46
N SER A 75 -16.05 -14.10 7.84
CA SER A 75 -16.65 -13.98 9.17
C SER A 75 -18.17 -13.90 9.08
N ASP A 76 -18.87 -14.58 9.98
CA ASP A 76 -20.34 -14.65 10.09
C ASP A 76 -21.03 -13.30 10.43
N VAL A 77 -20.28 -12.20 10.51
CA VAL A 77 -20.78 -10.87 10.85
C VAL A 77 -21.14 -10.09 9.58
N GLU A 78 -22.42 -9.76 9.43
CA GLU A 78 -22.94 -8.93 8.35
C GLU A 78 -22.27 -7.54 8.37
N GLY A 79 -21.82 -7.05 7.21
CA GLY A 79 -21.13 -5.77 7.10
C GLY A 79 -19.69 -5.73 7.66
N ALA A 80 -19.07 -6.88 7.97
CA ALA A 80 -17.69 -6.92 8.48
C ALA A 80 -16.65 -6.25 7.57
N ASN A 81 -16.94 -6.09 6.28
CA ASN A 81 -16.05 -5.46 5.30
C ASN A 81 -16.39 -3.99 5.01
N ASP A 82 -17.50 -3.48 5.53
CA ASP A 82 -17.99 -2.15 5.19
C ASP A 82 -17.09 -1.07 5.78
N ASN A 83 -16.66 -0.12 4.97
CA ASN A 83 -15.71 0.92 5.38
C ASN A 83 -14.41 0.34 5.96
N ALA A 84 -13.93 -0.81 5.46
CA ALA A 84 -12.67 -1.38 5.89
C ALA A 84 -11.44 -0.55 5.47
N PHE A 85 -11.53 0.16 4.36
CA PHE A 85 -10.43 0.89 3.76
C PHE A 85 -10.69 2.40 3.74
N HIS A 86 -9.65 3.18 4.07
CA HIS A 86 -9.68 4.64 4.01
C HIS A 86 -8.43 5.18 3.34
N LEU A 87 -8.59 6.14 2.43
CA LEU A 87 -7.45 6.79 1.80
C LEU A 87 -6.72 7.65 2.81
N ALA A 88 -5.41 7.46 2.90
CA ALA A 88 -4.55 8.33 3.68
C ALA A 88 -4.28 9.61 2.93
N PHE A 89 -3.95 9.55 1.64
CA PHE A 89 -3.74 10.72 0.79
C PHE A 89 -4.50 10.55 -0.52
N GLU A 90 -4.95 11.66 -1.09
CA GLU A 90 -5.44 11.66 -2.47
C GLU A 90 -4.29 11.27 -3.41
N PRO A 91 -4.58 10.48 -4.47
CA PRO A 91 -3.56 9.92 -5.36
C PRO A 91 -3.00 10.99 -6.29
N THR A 92 -2.07 11.81 -5.78
CA THR A 92 -1.34 12.84 -6.54
C THR A 92 -0.02 12.34 -7.12
N SER A 93 0.44 11.16 -6.68
CA SER A 93 1.71 10.54 -7.05
C SER A 93 1.50 9.13 -7.59
N ALA A 94 2.58 8.44 -7.97
CA ALA A 94 2.55 7.03 -8.41
C ALA A 94 2.29 6.01 -7.27
N CYS A 95 1.83 6.48 -6.10
CA CYS A 95 1.66 5.68 -4.90
C CYS A 95 0.25 5.83 -4.35
N THR A 96 -0.37 4.71 -4.03
CA THR A 96 -1.64 4.68 -3.30
C THR A 96 -1.36 4.52 -1.82
N CYS A 97 -1.85 5.47 -1.01
CA CYS A 97 -1.65 5.49 0.44
C CYS A 97 -2.99 5.31 1.15
N PHE A 98 -3.10 4.32 2.05
CA PHE A 98 -4.37 3.97 2.69
C PHE A 98 -4.20 3.34 4.07
N TRP A 99 -5.29 3.29 4.83
CA TRP A 99 -5.46 2.50 6.05
C TRP A 99 -6.41 1.34 5.80
N TRP A 100 -6.13 0.21 6.44
CA TRP A 100 -7.13 -0.82 6.70
C TRP A 100 -7.46 -0.76 8.19
N VAL A 101 -8.75 -0.66 8.52
CA VAL A 101 -9.21 -0.47 9.91
C VAL A 101 -10.01 -1.70 10.36
N PRO A 102 -9.61 -2.36 11.46
CA PRO A 102 -10.36 -3.47 12.04
C PRO A 102 -11.80 -3.08 12.33
N TYR A 103 -12.75 -4.00 12.14
CA TYR A 103 -14.20 -3.77 12.30
C TYR A 103 -14.55 -2.98 13.58
N ASP A 104 -14.11 -3.48 14.72
CA ASP A 104 -14.36 -2.90 16.03
C ASP A 104 -13.70 -1.51 16.26
N LEU A 105 -12.68 -1.14 15.47
CA LEU A 105 -11.97 0.15 15.58
C LEU A 105 -12.60 1.23 14.68
N ARG A 106 -13.45 0.84 13.72
CA ARG A 106 -14.00 1.76 12.70
C ARG A 106 -14.84 2.87 13.29
N GLU A 107 -15.66 2.57 14.31
CA GLU A 107 -16.50 3.59 14.95
C GLU A 107 -15.66 4.70 15.58
N ARG A 108 -14.62 4.31 16.35
CA ARG A 108 -13.67 5.27 16.93
C ARG A 108 -12.87 6.00 15.85
N PHE A 109 -12.46 5.31 14.80
CA PHE A 109 -11.71 5.91 13.69
C PHE A 109 -12.50 7.04 13.02
N MET A 110 -13.81 6.87 12.85
CA MET A 110 -14.68 7.89 12.27
C MET A 110 -14.95 9.06 13.23
N LYS A 111 -15.02 8.79 14.54
CA LYS A 111 -15.34 9.80 15.55
C LYS A 111 -14.13 10.64 15.98
N GLU A 112 -13.00 9.98 16.25
CA GLU A 112 -11.79 10.58 16.82
C GLU A 112 -10.74 10.92 15.73
N GLY A 113 -10.85 10.31 14.56
CA GLY A 113 -9.91 10.46 13.46
C GLY A 113 -8.63 9.62 13.61
N PRO A 114 -7.81 9.53 12.54
CA PRO A 114 -6.64 8.67 12.52
C PRO A 114 -5.58 9.09 13.55
N HIS A 115 -5.37 10.40 13.75
CA HIS A 115 -4.29 10.90 14.61
C HIS A 115 -4.46 10.47 16.08
N ALA A 116 -5.69 10.48 16.61
CA ALA A 116 -6.00 10.01 17.95
C ALA A 116 -5.67 8.52 18.16
N LEU A 117 -5.81 7.72 17.09
CA LEU A 117 -5.61 6.26 17.08
C LEU A 117 -4.21 5.84 16.61
N SER A 118 -3.22 6.72 16.71
CA SER A 118 -1.88 6.49 16.17
C SER A 118 -1.24 5.19 16.70
N LYS A 119 -1.42 4.87 17.99
CA LYS A 119 -0.85 3.67 18.62
C LYS A 119 -1.53 2.39 18.14
N GLU A 120 -2.85 2.43 18.03
CA GLU A 120 -3.68 1.32 17.54
C GLU A 120 -3.37 1.03 16.07
N LEU A 121 -3.36 2.07 15.22
CA LEU A 121 -3.05 1.95 13.80
C LEU A 121 -1.62 1.43 13.57
N PHE A 122 -0.65 1.88 14.37
CA PHE A 122 0.71 1.35 14.33
C PHE A 122 0.74 -0.14 14.68
N THR A 123 0.03 -0.56 15.72
CA THR A 123 -0.06 -1.98 16.13
C THR A 123 -0.71 -2.83 15.04
N VAL A 124 -1.80 -2.34 14.45
CA VAL A 124 -2.48 -2.99 13.31
C VAL A 124 -1.51 -3.19 12.16
N ALA A 125 -0.83 -2.13 11.74
CA ALA A 125 0.11 -2.18 10.62
C ALA A 125 1.29 -3.13 10.88
N CYS A 126 1.83 -3.14 12.10
CA CYS A 126 2.92 -4.03 12.51
C CYS A 126 2.54 -5.51 12.42
N ARG A 127 1.41 -5.88 13.03
CA ARG A 127 0.97 -7.28 13.06
C ARG A 127 0.59 -7.78 11.67
N MET A 128 -0.18 -6.98 10.92
CA MET A 128 -0.53 -7.32 9.54
C MET A 128 0.71 -7.46 8.68
N ARG A 129 1.71 -6.57 8.81
CA ARG A 129 2.96 -6.68 8.04
C ARG A 129 3.68 -7.99 8.35
N SER A 130 3.79 -8.37 9.61
CA SER A 130 4.39 -9.64 10.00
C SER A 130 3.65 -10.84 9.40
N ALA A 131 2.32 -10.82 9.43
CA ALA A 131 1.48 -11.86 8.83
C ALA A 131 1.62 -11.93 7.30
N LEU A 132 1.60 -10.79 6.61
CA LEU A 132 1.76 -10.72 5.15
C LEU A 132 3.14 -11.24 4.71
N LEU A 133 4.20 -10.91 5.46
CA LEU A 133 5.56 -11.37 5.18
C LEU A 133 5.77 -12.85 5.49
N SER A 134 5.20 -13.35 6.58
CA SER A 134 5.29 -14.77 6.95
C SER A 134 4.49 -15.66 6.00
N GLU A 135 3.34 -15.20 5.51
CA GLU A 135 2.58 -15.90 4.47
C GLU A 135 3.26 -15.77 3.09
N GLY A 136 4.00 -14.69 2.85
CA GLY A 136 4.60 -14.39 1.55
C GLY A 136 3.59 -13.92 0.49
N SER A 137 2.38 -13.53 0.92
CA SER A 137 1.27 -13.16 0.03
C SER A 137 1.41 -11.73 -0.52
N LEU A 138 1.92 -10.79 0.28
CA LEU A 138 2.23 -9.43 -0.14
C LEU A 138 3.45 -8.86 0.58
N MET A 139 4.31 -8.17 -0.17
CA MET A 139 5.43 -7.38 0.39
C MET A 139 5.11 -5.88 0.28
N ILE A 140 4.33 -5.38 1.25
CA ILE A 140 4.01 -3.96 1.36
C ILE A 140 4.57 -3.39 2.66
N SER A 141 5.00 -2.14 2.61
CA SER A 141 5.49 -1.40 3.78
C SER A 141 4.49 -0.32 4.18
N PHE A 142 4.47 -0.01 5.48
CA PHE A 142 3.75 1.12 6.01
C PHE A 142 4.75 2.20 6.47
N TYR A 143 4.27 3.42 6.52
CA TYR A 143 5.04 4.61 6.88
C TYR A 143 4.22 5.47 7.83
N SER A 144 4.90 6.34 8.58
CA SER A 144 4.27 7.37 9.41
C SER A 144 4.86 8.72 9.03
N THR A 145 4.03 9.75 9.04
CA THR A 145 4.44 11.15 8.89
C THR A 145 3.94 11.95 10.10
N ASP A 146 4.40 13.20 10.24
CA ASP A 146 3.92 14.08 11.32
C ASP A 146 2.41 14.35 11.19
N GLU A 147 1.90 14.40 9.95
CA GLU A 147 0.48 14.62 9.67
C GLU A 147 -0.37 13.37 9.86
N LYS A 148 0.16 12.19 9.50
CA LYS A 148 -0.63 10.95 9.39
C LYS A 148 0.06 9.76 10.05
N PRO A 149 -0.65 9.04 10.93
CA PRO A 149 -0.12 7.85 11.59
C PRO A 149 0.05 6.70 10.60
N ALA A 150 0.63 5.59 11.06
CA ALA A 150 0.97 4.41 10.26
C ALA A 150 -0.04 4.09 9.13
N PHE A 151 0.35 4.36 7.88
CA PHE A 151 -0.44 4.11 6.67
C PHE A 151 0.32 3.21 5.70
N TRP A 152 -0.40 2.38 4.95
CA TRP A 152 0.15 1.54 3.89
C TRP A 152 0.46 2.37 2.65
N ARG A 153 1.58 2.07 1.99
CA ARG A 153 1.95 2.70 0.71
C ARG A 153 2.25 1.63 -0.32
N ILE A 154 1.51 1.66 -1.43
CA ILE A 154 1.70 0.75 -2.57
C ILE A 154 2.16 1.58 -3.78
N PRO A 155 3.40 1.36 -4.26
CA PRO A 155 3.88 2.01 -5.48
C PRO A 155 3.38 1.25 -6.73
N ASN A 156 2.59 1.90 -7.58
CA ASN A 156 2.01 1.29 -8.78
C ASN A 156 2.97 1.41 -9.98
N ILE A 157 4.22 0.98 -9.82
CA ILE A 157 5.30 1.20 -10.80
C ILE A 157 5.28 0.17 -11.93
N ASN A 158 4.84 -1.06 -11.63
CA ASN A 158 4.84 -2.14 -12.60
C ASN A 158 3.73 -1.91 -13.65
N PRO A 159 4.07 -1.71 -14.94
CA PRO A 159 3.06 -1.48 -15.99
C PRO A 159 2.20 -2.71 -16.28
N GLU A 160 2.61 -3.91 -15.85
CA GLU A 160 1.85 -5.16 -16.04
C GLU A 160 0.80 -5.40 -14.94
N ILE A 161 0.63 -4.45 -14.01
CA ILE A 161 -0.40 -4.57 -12.99
C ILE A 161 -1.77 -4.39 -13.64
N SER A 162 -2.69 -5.32 -13.35
CA SER A 162 -4.04 -5.31 -13.90
C SER A 162 -5.05 -4.96 -12.81
N HIS A 163 -6.28 -4.66 -13.22
CA HIS A 163 -7.38 -4.42 -12.29
C HIS A 163 -7.64 -5.63 -11.37
N GLU A 164 -7.41 -6.85 -11.85
CA GLU A 164 -7.52 -8.08 -11.04
C GLU A 164 -6.43 -8.18 -9.99
N HIS A 165 -5.19 -7.84 -10.35
CA HIS A 165 -4.08 -7.78 -9.41
C HIS A 165 -4.36 -6.77 -8.29
N MET A 166 -4.86 -5.57 -8.64
CA MET A 166 -5.25 -4.54 -7.66
C MET A 166 -6.38 -5.01 -6.74
N TRP A 167 -7.39 -5.69 -7.29
CA TRP A 167 -8.47 -6.29 -6.49
C TRP A 167 -7.96 -7.40 -5.56
N ALA A 168 -7.08 -8.27 -6.06
CA ALA A 168 -6.47 -9.32 -5.26
C ALA A 168 -5.66 -8.76 -4.08
N ILE A 169 -4.96 -7.64 -4.26
CA ILE A 169 -4.26 -6.94 -3.18
C ILE A 169 -5.25 -6.57 -2.05
N LEU A 170 -6.40 -5.94 -2.38
CA LEU A 170 -7.41 -5.59 -1.37
C LEU A 170 -7.93 -6.81 -0.63
N LYS A 171 -8.21 -7.89 -1.37
CA LYS A 171 -8.68 -9.16 -0.77
C LYS A 171 -7.66 -9.75 0.19
N ILE A 172 -6.38 -9.78 -0.19
CA ILE A 172 -5.31 -10.29 0.67
C ILE A 172 -5.18 -9.44 1.92
N VAL A 173 -5.13 -8.10 1.78
CA VAL A 173 -5.04 -7.18 2.93
C VAL A 173 -6.23 -7.37 3.86
N ASN A 174 -7.45 -7.44 3.33
CA ASN A 174 -8.65 -7.59 4.14
C ASN A 174 -8.70 -8.96 4.85
N ARG A 175 -8.37 -10.05 4.15
CA ARG A 175 -8.31 -11.41 4.72
C ARG A 175 -7.27 -11.49 5.83
N VAL A 176 -6.05 -10.98 5.60
CA VAL A 176 -4.99 -11.00 6.62
C VAL A 176 -5.33 -10.07 7.77
N GLY A 177 -5.98 -8.93 7.50
CA GLY A 177 -6.52 -8.05 8.51
C GLY A 177 -7.49 -8.77 9.44
N HIS A 178 -8.51 -9.44 8.89
CA HIS A 178 -9.46 -10.24 9.67
C HIS A 178 -8.83 -11.43 10.38
N PHE A 179 -7.81 -12.06 9.79
CA PHE A 179 -7.05 -13.12 10.46
C PHE A 179 -6.31 -12.59 11.71
N CYS A 180 -5.66 -11.42 11.60
CA CYS A 180 -4.97 -10.80 12.72
C CYS A 180 -5.94 -10.21 13.77
N PHE A 181 -7.05 -9.65 13.31
CA PHE A 181 -8.04 -8.94 14.11
C PHE A 181 -9.46 -9.40 13.75
N PRO A 182 -9.88 -10.58 14.23
CA PRO A 182 -11.24 -11.04 14.01
C PRO A 182 -12.24 -10.08 14.67
N PRO A 183 -13.42 -9.84 14.06
CA PRO A 183 -14.47 -9.00 14.66
C PRO A 183 -14.82 -9.43 16.08
N GLY A 184 -15.03 -8.47 16.99
CA GLY A 184 -15.40 -8.68 18.39
C GLY A 184 -14.24 -9.02 19.34
N THR A 185 -12.99 -9.16 18.86
CA THR A 185 -11.88 -9.64 19.70
C THR A 185 -11.10 -8.55 20.42
N ARG A 186 -11.17 -7.29 19.95
CA ARG A 186 -10.37 -6.16 20.49
C ARG A 186 -8.88 -6.44 20.69
N LYS A 187 -8.30 -7.27 19.82
CA LYS A 187 -6.94 -7.80 19.97
C LYS A 187 -5.83 -6.74 19.99
N TRP A 188 -6.07 -5.52 19.47
CA TRP A 188 -5.10 -4.43 19.51
C TRP A 188 -4.88 -3.84 20.91
N GLU A 189 -5.80 -4.04 21.87
CA GLU A 189 -5.67 -3.54 23.24
C GLU A 189 -4.68 -4.37 24.09
N LYS A 190 -4.51 -5.66 23.76
CA LYS A 190 -3.77 -6.62 24.61
C LYS A 190 -2.27 -6.68 24.32
N ASP A 191 -1.84 -6.53 23.07
CA ASP A 191 -0.41 -6.53 22.72
C ASP A 191 -0.05 -5.38 21.76
N LEU A 192 -0.08 -4.16 22.30
CA LEU A 192 0.40 -2.96 21.59
C LEU A 192 1.87 -3.15 21.17
N CYS A 193 2.14 -3.12 19.86
CA CYS A 193 3.52 -3.12 19.36
C CYS A 193 4.17 -1.80 19.75
N ARG A 194 5.33 -1.86 20.43
CA ARG A 194 6.05 -0.63 20.79
C ARG A 194 6.80 -0.08 19.57
N PRO A 195 6.84 1.26 19.37
CA PRO A 195 7.68 1.87 18.35
C PRO A 195 9.15 1.45 18.56
N GLY A 196 9.66 0.61 17.65
CA GLY A 196 11.01 0.02 17.73
C GLY A 196 11.07 -1.50 17.60
N GLU A 197 10.00 -2.23 17.92
CA GLU A 197 9.96 -3.70 17.81
C GLU A 197 9.76 -4.18 16.36
N CYS A 198 9.07 -3.38 15.55
CA CYS A 198 8.74 -3.72 14.15
C CYS A 198 9.41 -2.79 13.13
N ALA A 199 10.29 -1.89 13.58
CA ALA A 199 11.14 -1.13 12.68
C ALA A 199 12.11 -2.12 12.02
N VAL A 200 11.99 -2.30 10.70
CA VAL A 200 13.13 -2.77 9.91
C VAL A 200 14.27 -1.82 10.26
N ARG A 201 15.32 -2.33 10.92
CA ARG A 201 16.54 -1.57 11.19
C ARG A 201 16.90 -0.83 9.91
N SER A 202 16.67 0.48 9.87
CA SER A 202 17.29 1.34 8.89
C SER A 202 18.77 1.22 9.19
N ARG A 203 19.47 0.36 8.44
CA ARG A 203 20.92 0.44 8.38
C ARG A 203 21.21 1.82 7.84
N LEU A 204 21.58 2.73 8.75
CA LEU A 204 22.50 3.85 8.61
C LEU A 204 22.42 4.70 9.90
N SER A 205 22.98 4.16 10.98
CA SER A 205 23.75 4.97 11.91
C SER A 205 25.13 4.35 11.98
N SER A 206 26.09 4.94 11.27
CA SER A 206 27.50 4.62 11.46
C SER A 206 27.83 4.87 12.94
N PRO A 207 28.54 3.96 13.62
CA PRO A 207 29.05 4.25 14.95
C PRO A 207 30.06 5.40 14.81
N ALA A 208 29.79 6.49 15.54
CA ALA A 208 30.79 7.53 15.75
C ALA A 208 32.02 6.87 16.39
N LEU A 209 33.09 6.75 15.61
CA LEU A 209 34.42 6.50 16.13
C LEU A 209 34.98 7.84 16.59
N ASN A 210 35.02 8.05 17.90
CA ASN A 210 36.00 8.90 18.59
C ASN A 210 36.54 8.05 19.77
N PRO A 211 37.83 8.16 20.08
CA PRO A 211 38.31 9.28 20.89
C PRO A 211 39.05 10.36 20.10
#